data_AF-A0A950GSM7-F1
#
_entry.id   AF-A0A950GSM7-F1
#
_cell.length_a   1.000
_cell.length_b   1.000
_cell.length_c   1.000
_cell.angle_alpha   90.00
_cell.angle_beta   90.00
_cell.angle_gamma   90.00
#
_symmetry.space_group_name_H-M   'P 1'
#
loop_
_entity.id
_entity.type
_entity.pdbx_description
1 polymer ?
#
loop_
_entity_poly.entity_id
_entity_poly.type
_entity_poly.pdbx_seq_one_letter_code
_entity_poly.pdbx_strand_id
1 'polypeptide(L)'
;MRNSRRARIEEVEDMVALRLRQHRPDIERISIENGPVGWRCARITRALHAPKLSRSQAEMLFAEATVSMALILRFVEIEVAPENEKTPAEVLSA
;
A
#
# COMPACT_ATOMS: atom_id res chain seq x y z
N MET A 1 22.93 3.84 8.53
CA MET A 1 22.08 3.92 7.32
C MET A 1 20.61 3.78 7.74
N ARG A 2 19.83 4.86 7.78
CA ARG A 2 18.40 4.85 8.23
C ARG A 2 17.38 5.03 7.09
N ASN A 3 17.82 4.92 5.82
CA ASN A 3 17.01 5.25 4.63
C ASN A 3 16.40 4.06 3.87
N SER A 4 16.41 2.82 4.40
CA SER A 4 15.98 1.66 3.59
C SER A 4 14.45 1.48 3.54
N ARG A 5 13.75 1.50 4.67
CA ARG A 5 12.33 1.08 4.73
C ARG A 5 11.37 2.05 4.05
N ARG A 6 11.45 3.34 4.37
CA ARG A 6 10.53 4.36 3.81
C ARG A 6 10.72 4.52 2.30
N ALA A 7 11.96 4.52 1.83
CA ALA A 7 12.27 4.60 0.41
C ALA A 7 11.68 3.41 -0.38
N ARG A 8 11.76 2.19 0.18
CA ARG A 8 11.15 1.00 -0.44
C ARG A 8 9.62 1.07 -0.45
N ILE A 9 9.00 1.62 0.59
CA ILE A 9 7.55 1.85 0.60
C ILE A 9 7.17 2.84 -0.50
N GLU A 10 7.89 3.94 -0.63
CA GLU A 10 7.66 4.95 -1.67
C GLU A 10 7.88 4.37 -3.08
N GLU A 11 8.87 3.51 -3.26
CA GLU A 11 9.08 2.77 -4.50
C GLU A 11 7.87 1.91 -4.86
N VAL A 12 7.29 1.18 -3.90
CA VAL A 12 6.06 0.40 -4.13
C VAL A 12 4.87 1.31 -4.43
N GLU A 13 4.72 2.42 -3.70
CA GLU A 13 3.67 3.42 -3.98
C GLU A 13 3.75 3.93 -5.42
N ASP A 14 4.96 4.28 -5.88
CA ASP A 14 5.20 4.80 -7.23
C ASP A 14 4.97 3.74 -8.31
N MET A 15 5.45 2.50 -8.11
CA MET A 15 5.24 1.40 -9.06
C MET A 15 3.76 1.06 -9.23
N VAL A 16 3.00 1.01 -8.13
CA VAL A 16 1.56 0.73 -8.19
C VAL A 16 0.83 1.91 -8.83
N ALA A 17 1.17 3.16 -8.48
CA ALA A 17 0.57 4.32 -9.13
C ALA A 17 0.82 4.32 -10.65
N LEU A 18 2.06 4.00 -11.08
CA LEU A 18 2.40 3.86 -12.49
C LEU A 18 1.59 2.77 -13.19
N ARG A 19 1.39 1.61 -12.54
CA ARG A 19 0.56 0.51 -13.04
C ARG A 19 -0.88 0.95 -13.26
N LEU A 20 -1.49 1.59 -12.26
CA LEU A 20 -2.89 2.01 -12.33
C LEU A 20 -3.10 3.13 -13.37
N ARG A 21 -2.11 4.01 -13.56
CA ARG A 21 -2.16 5.06 -14.60
C ARG A 21 -2.26 4.53 -16.02
N GLN A 22 -1.88 3.27 -16.27
CA GLN A 22 -2.04 2.63 -17.60
C GLN A 22 -3.52 2.54 -18.01
N HIS A 23 -4.43 2.46 -17.02
CA HIS A 23 -5.87 2.38 -17.26
C HIS A 23 -6.63 3.60 -16.72
N ARG A 24 -6.04 4.32 -15.75
CA ARG A 24 -6.62 5.50 -15.10
C ARG A 24 -5.58 6.64 -14.97
N PRO A 25 -5.36 7.40 -16.05
CA PRO A 25 -4.33 8.45 -16.10
C PRO A 25 -4.49 9.56 -15.06
N ASP A 26 -5.69 9.67 -14.48
CA ASP A 26 -6.07 10.64 -13.46
C ASP A 26 -5.58 10.29 -12.04
N ILE A 27 -4.93 9.15 -11.83
CA ILE A 27 -4.34 8.79 -10.53
C ILE A 27 -3.03 9.56 -10.34
N GLU A 28 -2.93 10.33 -9.26
CA GLU A 28 -1.75 11.13 -8.94
C GLU A 28 -0.85 10.42 -7.94
N ARG A 29 -1.41 9.86 -6.87
CA ARG A 29 -0.63 9.23 -5.81
C ARG A 29 -1.43 8.13 -5.17
N ILE A 30 -0.74 7.15 -4.62
CA ILE A 30 -1.33 6.21 -3.68
C ILE A 30 -0.56 6.25 -2.36
N SER A 31 -1.18 5.74 -1.31
CA SER A 31 -0.50 5.47 -0.05
C SER A 31 -0.80 4.05 0.39
N ILE A 32 0.21 3.36 0.90
CA ILE A 32 0.07 2.01 1.44
C ILE A 32 0.40 2.01 2.93
N GLU A 33 -0.19 1.07 3.66
CA GLU A 33 0.07 0.88 5.08
C GLU A 33 0.15 -0.62 5.41
N ASN A 34 0.89 -0.96 6.46
CA ASN A 34 0.94 -2.32 6.98
C ASN A 34 -0.07 -2.47 8.12
N GLY A 35 -1.17 -3.16 7.85
CA GLY A 35 -2.19 -3.47 8.85
C GLY A 35 -1.96 -4.84 9.50
N PRO A 36 -2.89 -5.28 10.38
CA PRO A 36 -2.80 -6.57 11.07
C PRO A 36 -2.86 -7.78 10.13
N VAL A 37 -3.38 -7.61 8.91
CA VAL A 37 -3.46 -8.66 7.88
C VAL A 37 -2.44 -8.46 6.75
N GLY A 38 -1.45 -7.57 6.96
CA GLY A 38 -0.41 -7.23 6.00
C GLY A 38 -0.64 -5.88 5.30
N TRP A 39 0.12 -5.67 4.22
CA TRP A 39 0.09 -4.44 3.43
C TRP A 39 -1.24 -4.25 2.72
N ARG A 40 -1.74 -3.01 2.71
CA ARG A 40 -2.96 -2.61 1.98
C ARG A 40 -2.84 -1.19 1.43
N CYS A 41 -3.63 -0.90 0.40
CA CYS A 41 -3.81 0.47 -0.07
C CYS A 41 -4.67 1.26 0.94
N ALA A 42 -4.09 2.29 1.53
CA ALA A 42 -4.75 3.16 2.50
C ALA A 42 -5.50 4.32 1.83
N ARG A 43 -4.94 4.84 0.73
CA ARG A 43 -5.48 6.01 0.04
C ARG A 43 -5.09 6.01 -1.44
N ILE A 44 -5.99 6.54 -2.27
CA ILE A 44 -5.73 6.87 -3.67
C ILE A 44 -6.12 8.32 -3.89
N THR A 45 -5.15 9.13 -4.31
CA THR A 45 -5.32 10.54 -4.68
C THR A 45 -5.43 10.62 -6.20
N ARG A 46 -6.46 11.31 -6.67
CA ARG A 46 -6.72 11.55 -8.09
C ARG A 46 -6.65 13.04 -8.38
N ALA A 47 -6.40 13.38 -9.63
CA ALA A 47 -6.31 14.75 -10.11
C ALA A 47 -7.59 15.54 -9.79
N LEU A 48 -7.43 16.84 -9.53
CA LEU A 48 -8.52 17.72 -9.10
C LEU A 48 -9.72 17.72 -10.08
N HIS A 49 -9.45 17.54 -11.37
CA HIS A 49 -10.43 17.54 -12.46
C HIS A 49 -11.00 16.15 -12.76
N ALA A 50 -10.60 15.12 -12.01
CA ALA A 50 -11.06 13.76 -12.23
C ALA A 50 -12.54 13.62 -11.80
N PRO A 51 -13.38 12.90 -12.58
CA PRO A 51 -14.79 12.73 -12.25
C PRO A 51 -14.92 12.01 -10.90
N LYS A 52 -15.91 12.40 -10.07
CA LYS A 52 -16.18 11.69 -8.81
C LYS A 52 -16.50 10.22 -9.10
N LEU A 53 -15.86 9.32 -8.35
CA LEU A 53 -16.15 7.89 -8.46
C LEU A 53 -17.44 7.57 -7.68
N SER A 54 -18.24 6.67 -8.23
CA SER A 54 -19.25 5.98 -7.44
C SER A 54 -18.56 5.10 -6.39
N ARG A 55 -19.30 4.70 -5.34
CA ARG A 55 -18.78 3.79 -4.31
C ARG A 55 -18.21 2.50 -4.92
N SER A 56 -18.96 1.87 -5.82
CA SER A 56 -18.52 0.63 -6.48
C SER A 56 -17.26 0.84 -7.33
N GLN A 57 -17.15 1.96 -8.05
CA GLN A 57 -15.94 2.29 -8.80
C GLN A 57 -14.73 2.52 -7.89
N ALA A 58 -14.93 3.18 -6.74
CA ALA A 58 -13.87 3.36 -5.76
C ALA A 58 -13.43 2.02 -5.17
N GLU A 59 -14.36 1.15 -4.78
CA GLU A 59 -14.07 -0.19 -4.25
C GLU A 59 -13.28 -1.04 -5.25
N MET A 60 -13.68 -1.05 -6.53
CA MET A 60 -12.93 -1.72 -7.60
C MET A 60 -11.51 -1.16 -7.73
N LEU A 61 -11.34 0.16 -7.66
CA LEU A 61 -10.03 0.80 -7.78
C LEU A 61 -9.12 0.44 -6.59
N PHE A 62 -9.64 0.40 -5.37
CA PHE A 62 -8.89 -0.05 -4.19
C PHE A 62 -8.51 -1.54 -4.29
N ALA A 63 -9.39 -2.38 -4.83
CA ALA A 63 -9.08 -3.78 -5.08
C ALA A 63 -7.96 -3.95 -6.11
N GLU A 64 -8.02 -3.22 -7.23
CA GLU A 64 -6.98 -3.23 -8.26
C GLU A 64 -5.62 -2.76 -7.73
N ALA A 65 -5.61 -1.69 -6.92
CA ALA A 65 -4.42 -1.20 -6.24
C ALA A 65 -3.83 -2.26 -5.31
N THR A 66 -4.68 -2.95 -4.55
CA THR A 66 -4.27 -3.99 -3.60
C THR A 66 -3.66 -5.19 -4.31
N VAL A 67 -4.26 -5.65 -5.41
CA VAL A 67 -3.70 -6.75 -6.23
C VAL A 67 -2.37 -6.35 -6.86
N SER A 68 -2.29 -5.14 -7.43
CA SER A 68 -1.06 -4.62 -8.03
C SER A 68 0.06 -4.51 -7.00
N MET A 69 -0.24 -4.00 -5.81
CA MET A 69 0.68 -3.91 -4.69
C MET A 69 1.15 -5.30 -4.23
N ALA A 70 0.25 -6.27 -4.09
CA ALA A 70 0.62 -7.64 -3.72
C ALA A 70 1.57 -8.32 -4.74
N LEU A 71 1.45 -7.98 -6.03
CA LEU A 71 2.39 -8.45 -7.06
C LEU A 71 3.75 -7.75 -6.94
N ILE A 72 3.75 -6.43 -6.75
CA ILE A 72 4.98 -5.62 -6.67
C ILE A 72 5.79 -5.94 -5.40
N LEU A 73 5.12 -6.13 -4.26
CA LEU A 73 5.76 -6.50 -2.99
C LEU A 73 6.51 -7.84 -3.05
N ARG A 74 6.27 -8.69 -4.06
CA ARG A 74 7.05 -9.91 -4.28
C ARG A 74 8.46 -9.64 -4.82
N PHE A 75 8.66 -8.47 -5.40
CA PHE A 75 9.93 -8.04 -5.99
C PHE A 75 10.66 -6.98 -5.16
N VAL A 76 9.94 -6.33 -4.25
CA VAL A 76 10.49 -5.31 -3.34
C VAL A 76 10.46 -5.85 -1.92
N GLU A 77 11.64 -6.14 -1.37
CA GLU A 77 11.76 -6.58 0.02
C GLU A 77 11.47 -5.43 0.98
N ILE A 78 10.27 -5.35 1.57
CA ILE A 78 10.02 -4.38 2.64
C ILE A 78 10.21 -5.07 3.99
N GLU A 79 11.19 -4.62 4.76
CA GLU A 79 11.34 -5.05 6.15
C GLU A 79 10.05 -4.72 6.92
N VAL A 80 9.34 -5.75 7.35
CA VAL A 80 8.22 -5.64 8.28
C VAL A 80 8.82 -5.61 9.67
N ALA A 81 8.94 -4.42 10.27
CA ALA A 81 9.33 -4.34 11.67
C ALA A 81 8.26 -5.05 12.52
N PRO A 82 8.63 -5.99 13.41
CA PRO A 82 7.71 -6.57 14.36
C PRO A 82 7.46 -5.54 15.45
N GLU A 83 6.60 -4.56 15.20
CA GLU A 83 6.33 -3.50 16.19
C GLU A 83 5.48 -4.01 17.37
N ASN A 84 5.10 -5.30 17.42
CA ASN A 84 4.31 -5.88 18.52
C ASN A 84 4.37 -7.42 18.61
N GLU A 85 5.50 -8.07 18.31
CA GLU A 85 5.67 -9.45 18.81
C GLU A 85 5.94 -9.37 20.32
N LYS A 86 4.87 -9.37 21.13
CA LYS A 86 5.02 -9.91 22.47
C LYS A 86 5.51 -11.34 22.28
N THR A 87 6.75 -11.60 22.70
CA THR A 87 7.25 -12.97 22.69
C THR A 87 6.29 -13.84 23.51
N PRO A 88 6.13 -15.14 23.22
CA PRO A 88 5.28 -16.02 24.02
C PRO A 88 5.59 -15.94 25.54
N ALA A 89 6.85 -15.63 25.88
CA ALA A 89 7.30 -15.37 27.25
C ALA A 89 6.63 -14.14 27.91
N GLU A 90 6.35 -13.07 27.18
CA GLU A 90 5.69 -11.87 27.68
C GLU A 90 4.17 -12.03 27.84
N VAL A 91 3.56 -12.97 27.12
CA VAL A 91 2.13 -13.30 27.25
C VAL A 91 1.88 -14.20 28.47
N LEU A 92 2.85 -15.02 28.87
CA LEU A 92 2.73 -15.96 29.99
C LEU A 92 3.10 -15.37 31.35
N SER A 93 3.56 -14.12 31.39
CA SER A 93 4.04 -13.44 32.61
C SER A 93 3.11 -12.31 33.10
N ALA A 94 1.91 -12.18 32.52
CA ALA A 94 0.87 -11.20 32.87
C ALA A 94 -0.37 -11.91 33.42
#